data_AF-A0A7C9FZI3-F1
#
_entry.id   AF-A0A7C9FZI3-F1
#
_cell.length_a   1.000
_cell.length_b   1.000
_cell.length_c   1.000
_cell.angle_alpha   90.00
_cell.angle_beta   90.00
_cell.angle_gamma   90.00
#
_symmetry.space_group_name_H-M   'P 1'
#
loop_
_entity.id
_entity.type
_entity.pdbx_description
1 polymer ?
#
loop_
_entity_poly.entity_id
_entity_poly.type
_entity_poly.pdbx_seq_one_letter_code
_entity_poly.pdbx_strand_id
1 'polypeptide(L)' 'MREQLPDLLNRAAYLHEPTLVTRQGKAVAVLVAVRDWGQHLRMEASSPTCETEG' A
#
# COMPACT_ATOMS: atom_id res chain seq x y z
N MET A 1 12.63 -11.21 9.35
CA MET A 1 11.22 -10.85 9.15
C MET A 1 10.34 -11.14 10.36
N ARG A 2 10.28 -12.37 10.90
CA ARG A 2 9.36 -12.68 12.00
C ARG A 2 9.55 -11.78 13.24
N GLU A 3 10.79 -11.41 13.55
CA GLU A 3 11.15 -10.47 14.63
C GLU A 3 10.84 -8.99 14.30
N GLN A 4 10.85 -8.62 13.03
CA GLN A 4 10.61 -7.24 12.56
C GLN A 4 9.15 -6.99 12.18
N LEU A 5 8.32 -8.05 12.14
CA LEU A 5 6.92 -7.97 11.74
C LEU A 5 6.10 -7.00 12.61
N PRO A 6 6.27 -6.94 13.95
CA PRO A 6 5.56 -5.97 14.78
C PRO A 6 5.87 -4.52 14.39
N ASP A 7 7.14 -4.19 14.14
CA ASP A 7 7.55 -2.83 13.76
C ASP A 7 7.02 -2.46 12.37
N LEU A 8 7.05 -3.40 11.42
CA LEU A 8 6.50 -3.19 10.08
C LEU A 8 4.99 -2.96 10.13
N LEU A 9 4.27 -3.73 10.94
CA LEU A 9 2.84 -3.54 11.16
C LEU A 9 2.54 -2.19 11.81
N ASN A 10 3.36 -1.77 12.79
CA ASN A 10 3.18 -0.47 13.43
C ASN A 10 3.39 0.69 12.45
N ARG A 11 4.40 0.63 11.59
CA ARG A 11 4.64 1.66 10.57
C ARG A 11 3.50 1.74 9.55
N ALA A 12 3.05 0.60 9.05
CA ALA A 12 1.93 0.57 8.11
C ALA A 12 0.62 1.04 8.74
N ALA A 13 0.31 0.62 9.97
CA ALA A 13 -0.98 0.87 10.61
C ALA A 13 -1.10 2.23 11.30
N TYR A 14 -0.04 2.72 11.96
CA TYR A 14 -0.08 3.95 12.76
C TYR A 14 0.57 5.14 12.07
N LEU A 15 1.65 4.91 11.32
CA LEU A 15 2.34 5.98 10.59
C LEU A 15 1.81 6.16 9.18
N HIS A 16 0.86 5.32 8.74
CA HIS A 16 0.31 5.33 7.39
C HIS A 16 1.41 5.28 6.32
N GLU A 17 2.53 4.61 6.64
CA GLU A 17 3.72 4.58 5.80
C GLU A 17 3.76 3.24 5.02
N PRO A 18 3.60 3.26 3.68
CA PRO A 18 3.75 2.06 2.87
C PRO A 18 5.15 1.49 3.03
N THR A 19 5.25 0.23 3.42
CA THR A 19 6.54 -0.40 3.68
C THR A 19 6.84 -1.50 2.67
N LEU A 20 7.96 -1.36 1.96
CA LEU A 20 8.40 -2.36 0.99
C LEU A 20 9.00 -3.58 1.70
N VAL A 21 8.47 -4.75 1.39
CA VAL A 21 9.03 -6.02 1.83
C VAL A 21 9.93 -6.57 0.73
N THR A 22 11.20 -6.79 1.06
CA THR A 22 12.19 -7.33 0.13
C THR A 22 12.65 -8.73 0.55
N ARG A 23 12.93 -9.59 -0.42
CA ARG A 23 13.55 -10.90 -0.24
C ARG A 23 14.70 -11.04 -1.23
N GLN A 24 15.90 -11.31 -0.72
CA GLN A 24 17.13 -11.39 -1.54
C GLN A 24 17.35 -10.14 -2.41
N GLY A 25 17.11 -8.95 -1.83
CA GLY A 25 17.25 -7.66 -2.53
C GLY A 25 16.16 -7.34 -3.54
N LYS A 26 15.18 -8.24 -3.76
CA LYS A 26 14.05 -8.01 -4.66
C LYS A 26 12.81 -7.62 -3.87
N ALA A 27 12.09 -6.61 -4.35
CA ALA A 27 10.75 -6.29 -3.86
C ALA A 27 9.80 -7.47 -4.10
N VAL A 28 9.09 -7.92 -3.07
CA VAL A 28 8.13 -9.04 -3.17
C VAL A 28 6.73 -8.67 -2.68
N ALA A 29 6.59 -7.66 -1.83
CA ALA A 29 5.29 -7.16 -1.38
C ALA A 29 5.41 -5.72 -0.87
N VAL A 30 4.27 -5.04 -0.76
CA VAL A 30 4.12 -3.76 -0.06
C VAL A 30 3.10 -3.95 1.05
N LEU A 31 3.45 -3.52 2.25
CA LEU A 31 2.56 -3.49 3.41
C LEU A 31 1.95 -2.10 3.53
N VAL A 32 0.61 -2.03 3.58
CA VAL A 32 -0.17 -0.79 3.74
C VAL A 32 -1.29 -1.02 4.74
N ALA A 33 -1.79 0.03 5.39
CA ALA A 33 -3.02 -0.08 6.17
C ALA A 33 -4.21 -0.35 5.23
N VAL A 34 -5.12 -1.23 5.69
CA VAL A 34 -6.35 -1.56 4.96
C VAL A 34 -7.19 -0.30 4.69
N ARG A 35 -7.21 0.65 5.64
CA ARG A 35 -7.92 1.93 5.48
C ARG A 35 -7.37 2.74 4.30
N ASP A 36 -6.05 2.82 4.20
CA ASP A 36 -5.37 3.62 3.15
C ASP A 36 -5.57 2.98 1.78
N TRP A 37 -5.48 1.65 1.73
CA TRP A 37 -5.83 0.89 0.52
C TRP A 37 -7.28 1.13 0.09
N GLY A 38 -8.23 1.06 1.03
CA GLY A 38 -9.64 1.33 0.75
C GLY A 38 -9.93 2.78 0.36
N GLN A 39 -9.10 3.73 0.76
CA GLN A 39 -9.18 5.12 0.28
C GLN A 39 -8.64 5.25 -1.13
N HIS A 40 -7.49 4.64 -1.42
CA HIS A 40 -6.89 4.62 -2.75
C HIS A 40 -7.85 4.04 -3.80
N LEU A 41 -8.45 2.88 -3.51
CA LEU A 41 -9.44 2.26 -4.40
C LEU A 41 -10.66 3.16 -4.66
N ARG A 42 -11.12 3.91 -3.64
CA ARG A 42 -12.21 4.87 -3.80
C ARG A 42 -11.80 6.04 -4.68
N MET A 43 -10.57 6.54 -4.53
CA MET A 43 -10.03 7.60 -5.39
C MET A 43 -9.91 7.15 -6.85
N GLU A 44 -9.41 5.95 -7.10
CA GLU A 44 -9.36 5.38 -8.45
C GLU A 44 -10.76 5.21 -9.04
N ALA A 45 -11.71 4.68 -8.28
CA ALA A 45 -13.09 4.51 -8.73
C ALA A 45 -13.83 5.84 -8.97
N SER A 46 -13.42 6.92 -8.30
CA SER A 46 -13.97 8.27 -8.46
C SER A 46 -13.24 9.11 -9.50
N SER A 47 -12.12 8.61 -10.03
CA SER A 47 -11.39 9.30 -11.10
C SER A 47 -12.20 9.13 -12.38
N PRO A 48 -12.70 10.21 -13.00
CA PRO A 48 -13.31 10.09 -14.32
C PRO A 48 -12.24 9.52 -15.24
N THR A 49 -12.47 8.31 -15.74
CA THR A 49 -11.78 7.83 -16.93
C THR A 49 -11.95 8.93 -17.96
N CYS A 50 -10.84 9.58 -18.32
CA CYS A 50 -10.79 10.46 -19.47
C CYS A 50 -11.05 9.57 -20.67
N GLU A 51 -12.34 9.37 -20.98
CA GLU A 51 -12.77 8.77 -22.23
C GLU A 51 -12.24 9.70 -23.30
N THR A 52 -11.18 9.25 -23.96
CA THR A 52 -10.69 9.88 -25.17
C THR A 52 -11.76 9.60 -26.22
N GLU A 53 -12.68 10.54 -26.38
CA GLU A 53 -13.64 10.54 -27.48
C GLU A 53 -12.87 10.43 -28.80
N GLY A 54 -13.26 9.45 -29.62
CA GLY A 54 -12.70 9.20 -30.95
C GLY A 54 -13.29 10.09 -32.04
#